data_AF-A0A7S0VCQ7-F1
#
_entry.id   AF-A0A7S0VCQ7-F1
#
_cell.length_a   1.000
_cell.length_b   1.000
_cell.length_c   1.000
_cell.angle_alpha   90.00
_cell.angle_beta   90.00
_cell.angle_gamma   90.00
#
_symmetry.space_group_name_H-M   'P 1'
#
loop_
_entity.id
_entity.type
_entity.pdbx_description
1 polymer ?
#
loop_
_entity_poly.entity_id
_entity_poly.type
_entity_poly.pdbx_seq_one_letter_code
_entity_poly.pdbx_strand_id
1 'polypeptide(L)'
;MSNCEAFDLGNIDVEPHHTKEVLRCVFHTIIFNRALGFVRPRESDCELFDVTYVSCLDSELERQVEARISEICSVIGRIGNNTDTLKVSLTFYEKMKRQQGWFGGNQERKLYWERWQLSLRFNANDFKDPFSPPPSTYSLSHSLSSTPYPPVEVPSLPSHYIEEQVEDILASIATHAMAKKDHLPPVGDCVSPLTFPFEISFSVEGGARTVGRLSIPLPSSLTNSIEGGVQAMRKLLAQAPPPPNIL
;
A
#
# COMPACT_ATOMS: atom_id res chain seq x y z
N MET A 1 -13.29 18.69 -13.59
CA MET A 1 -13.25 18.90 -12.13
C MET A 1 -13.07 17.53 -11.52
N SER A 2 -11.85 17.10 -11.23
CA SER A 2 -11.59 15.78 -10.65
C SER A 2 -11.62 15.91 -9.13
N ASN A 3 -12.82 15.74 -8.56
CA ASN A 3 -12.91 15.45 -7.14
C ASN A 3 -12.29 14.06 -6.95
N CYS A 4 -11.13 13.97 -6.32
CA CYS A 4 -10.53 12.68 -5.99
C CYS A 4 -11.39 12.06 -4.89
N GLU A 5 -12.10 10.98 -5.21
CA GLU A 5 -12.96 10.29 -4.25
C GLU A 5 -12.07 9.58 -3.21
N ALA A 6 -12.46 9.64 -1.94
CA ALA A 6 -11.68 9.05 -0.86
C ALA A 6 -12.53 8.03 -0.08
N PHE A 7 -12.01 6.82 0.06
CA PHE A 7 -12.55 5.75 0.89
C PHE A 7 -11.70 5.64 2.15
N ASP A 8 -12.36 5.76 3.30
CA ASP A 8 -11.75 5.56 4.61
C ASP A 8 -12.01 4.12 5.05
N LEU A 9 -10.95 3.35 5.21
CA LEU A 9 -10.97 1.97 5.70
C LEU A 9 -10.93 1.90 7.23
N GLY A 10 -10.92 3.04 7.91
CA GLY A 10 -10.90 3.13 9.36
C GLY A 10 -9.49 3.05 9.95
N ASN A 11 -9.43 2.56 11.19
CA ASN A 11 -8.20 2.45 11.95
C ASN A 11 -7.99 1.00 12.36
N ILE A 12 -6.74 0.55 12.39
CA ILE A 12 -6.36 -0.77 12.89
C ILE A 12 -5.22 -0.63 13.91
N ASP A 13 -5.38 -1.32 15.04
CA ASP A 13 -4.34 -1.42 16.07
C ASP A 13 -3.40 -2.57 15.72
N VAL A 14 -2.11 -2.26 15.54
CA VAL A 14 -1.10 -3.21 15.09
C VAL A 14 0.20 -3.02 15.85
N GLU A 15 0.95 -4.11 16.00
CA GLU A 15 2.35 -4.01 16.38
C GLU A 15 3.23 -3.78 15.13
N PRO A 16 4.43 -3.21 15.27
CA PRO A 16 5.29 -2.93 14.13
C PRO A 16 5.55 -4.14 13.22
N HIS A 17 5.65 -5.35 13.79
CA HIS A 17 5.90 -6.57 13.02
C HIS A 17 4.68 -7.05 12.22
N HIS A 18 3.46 -6.75 12.67
CA HIS A 18 2.20 -7.05 11.95
C HIS A 18 2.01 -6.18 10.70
N THR A 19 2.59 -4.98 10.68
CA THR A 19 2.31 -3.96 9.65
C THR A 19 2.53 -4.45 8.23
N LYS A 20 3.62 -5.21 8.01
CA LYS A 20 3.98 -5.69 6.68
C LYS A 20 2.86 -6.51 6.06
N GLU A 21 2.34 -7.48 6.81
CA GLU A 21 1.30 -8.39 6.34
C GLU A 21 -0.05 -7.70 6.19
N VAL A 22 -0.44 -6.83 7.14
CA VAL A 22 -1.66 -6.02 7.04
C VAL A 22 -1.67 -5.20 5.74
N LEU A 23 -0.56 -4.50 5.46
CA LEU A 23 -0.48 -3.68 4.25
C LEU A 23 -0.45 -4.49 2.95
N ARG A 24 0.18 -5.67 2.95
CA ARG A 24 0.14 -6.61 1.81
C ARG A 24 -1.29 -7.02 1.50
N CYS A 25 -2.03 -7.51 2.50
CA CYS A 25 -3.43 -7.92 2.35
C CYS A 25 -4.29 -6.78 1.79
N VAL A 26 -4.18 -5.59 2.39
CA VAL A 26 -4.97 -4.41 2.03
C VAL A 26 -4.63 -3.91 0.62
N PHE A 27 -3.36 -3.67 0.30
CA PHE A 27 -2.99 -3.10 -1.00
C PHE A 27 -3.23 -4.08 -2.15
N HIS A 28 -2.92 -5.37 -2.01
CA HIS A 28 -3.20 -6.34 -3.06
C HIS A 28 -4.70 -6.47 -3.32
N THR A 29 -5.52 -6.48 -2.27
CA THR A 29 -6.98 -6.55 -2.41
C THR A 29 -7.54 -5.30 -3.12
N ILE A 30 -7.08 -4.10 -2.75
CA ILE A 30 -7.49 -2.84 -3.42
C ILE A 30 -7.11 -2.88 -4.91
N ILE A 31 -5.85 -3.25 -5.22
CA ILE A 31 -5.36 -3.27 -6.60
C ILE A 31 -6.10 -4.32 -7.43
N PHE A 32 -6.34 -5.50 -6.87
CA PHE A 32 -7.12 -6.55 -7.54
C PHE A 32 -8.54 -6.08 -7.89
N ASN A 33 -9.22 -5.41 -6.97
CA ASN A 33 -10.55 -4.81 -7.20
C ASN A 33 -10.57 -3.65 -8.22
N ARG A 34 -9.40 -3.18 -8.66
CA ARG A 34 -9.22 -2.11 -9.65
C ARG A 34 -8.35 -2.52 -10.82
N ALA A 35 -8.11 -3.82 -10.96
CA ALA A 35 -7.34 -4.34 -12.06
C ALA A 35 -8.17 -4.35 -13.35
N LEU A 36 -7.51 -4.07 -14.46
CA LEU A 36 -8.08 -3.86 -15.77
C LEU A 36 -7.78 -5.09 -16.65
N GLY A 37 -8.82 -5.71 -17.20
CA GLY A 37 -8.68 -6.78 -18.18
C GLY A 37 -8.41 -8.17 -17.60
N PHE A 38 -7.62 -8.98 -18.32
CA PHE A 38 -7.36 -10.38 -17.99
C PHE A 38 -6.31 -10.55 -16.89
N VAL A 39 -6.75 -10.37 -15.65
CA VAL A 39 -5.94 -10.65 -14.46
C VAL A 39 -6.01 -12.14 -14.17
N ARG A 40 -4.86 -12.74 -13.86
CA ARG A 40 -4.84 -14.06 -13.21
C ARG A 40 -4.88 -13.84 -11.70
N PRO A 41 -6.00 -14.13 -11.03
CA PRO A 41 -6.06 -14.07 -9.58
C PRO A 41 -5.11 -15.12 -8.99
N ARG A 42 -4.38 -14.74 -7.94
CA ARG A 42 -3.63 -15.65 -7.09
C ARG A 42 -4.16 -15.51 -5.66
N GLU A 43 -4.68 -16.61 -5.13
CA GLU A 43 -4.95 -16.74 -3.69
C GLU A 43 -3.61 -16.78 -2.96
N SER A 44 -3.44 -15.91 -1.98
CA SER A 44 -2.23 -15.79 -1.18
C SER A 44 -2.64 -15.77 0.30
N ASP A 45 -2.01 -16.62 1.09
CA ASP A 45 -2.25 -16.68 2.52
C ASP A 45 -1.38 -15.65 3.23
N CYS A 46 -1.96 -14.97 4.22
CA CYS A 46 -1.22 -14.10 5.11
C CYS A 46 -0.27 -14.91 5.99
N GLU A 47 0.97 -14.44 6.17
CA GLU A 47 1.97 -15.17 6.97
C GLU A 47 1.69 -15.13 8.48
N LEU A 48 0.89 -14.17 8.95
CA LEU A 48 0.67 -13.89 10.39
C LEU A 48 -0.78 -14.06 10.87
N PHE A 49 -1.75 -14.12 9.97
CA PHE A 49 -3.18 -14.20 10.28
C PHE A 49 -3.82 -15.31 9.43
N ASP A 50 -4.91 -15.92 9.89
CA ASP A 50 -5.68 -16.90 9.10
C ASP A 50 -6.56 -16.20 8.05
N VAL A 51 -5.92 -15.37 7.22
CA VAL A 51 -6.57 -14.56 6.17
C VAL A 51 -5.98 -14.91 4.82
N THR A 52 -6.84 -15.33 3.90
CA THR A 52 -6.49 -15.48 2.48
C THR A 52 -6.95 -14.23 1.71
N TYR A 53 -6.04 -13.60 0.98
CA TYR A 53 -6.33 -12.46 0.11
C TYR A 53 -5.99 -12.79 -1.34
N VAL A 54 -6.52 -11.99 -2.26
CA VAL A 54 -6.26 -12.15 -3.70
C VAL A 54 -5.26 -11.10 -4.15
N SER A 55 -4.22 -11.54 -4.85
CA SER A 55 -3.27 -10.66 -5.53
C SER A 55 -3.33 -10.84 -7.04
N CYS A 56 -2.82 -9.85 -7.74
CA CYS A 56 -2.56 -9.97 -9.17
C CYS A 56 -1.21 -10.66 -9.38
N LEU A 57 -1.14 -11.65 -10.26
CA LEU A 57 0.11 -12.35 -10.62
C LEU A 57 0.99 -11.50 -11.56
N ASP A 58 1.49 -10.37 -11.07
CA ASP A 58 2.36 -9.43 -11.81
C ASP A 58 3.56 -9.00 -10.96
N SER A 59 4.76 -9.36 -11.42
CA SER A 59 5.99 -9.20 -10.64
C SER A 59 6.42 -7.74 -10.46
N GLU A 60 6.11 -6.86 -11.41
CA GLU A 60 6.48 -5.45 -11.31
C GLU A 60 5.59 -4.72 -10.30
N LEU A 61 4.28 -5.02 -10.32
CA LEU A 61 3.32 -4.57 -9.32
C LEU A 61 3.70 -5.07 -7.92
N GLU A 62 3.97 -6.38 -7.78
CA GLU A 62 4.40 -6.96 -6.50
C GLU A 62 5.66 -6.26 -5.97
N ARG A 63 6.66 -6.06 -6.83
CA ARG A 63 7.90 -5.35 -6.48
C ARG A 63 7.63 -3.91 -6.05
N GLN A 64 6.73 -3.20 -6.75
CA GLN A 64 6.38 -1.82 -6.43
C GLN A 64 5.67 -1.72 -5.06
N VAL A 65 4.75 -2.63 -4.78
CA VAL A 65 4.02 -2.70 -3.50
C VAL A 65 4.98 -3.03 -2.37
N GLU A 66 5.77 -4.10 -2.50
CA GLU A 66 6.72 -4.54 -1.47
C GLU A 66 7.77 -3.47 -1.16
N ALA A 67 8.29 -2.78 -2.17
CA ALA A 67 9.23 -1.68 -1.98
C ALA A 67 8.63 -0.57 -1.11
N ARG A 68 7.37 -0.17 -1.36
CA ARG A 68 6.72 0.85 -0.55
C ARG A 68 6.34 0.39 0.85
N ILE A 69 5.94 -0.86 1.02
CA ILE A 69 5.72 -1.44 2.36
C ILE A 69 7.03 -1.44 3.15
N SER A 70 8.15 -1.85 2.55
CA SER A 70 9.47 -1.85 3.19
C SER A 70 9.88 -0.44 3.64
N GLU A 71 9.58 0.59 2.86
CA GLU A 71 9.84 1.97 3.23
C GLU A 71 8.97 2.44 4.41
N ILE A 72 7.68 2.07 4.41
CA ILE A 72 6.76 2.33 5.53
C ILE A 72 7.26 1.67 6.82
N CYS A 73 7.60 0.37 6.77
CA CYS A 73 8.15 -0.36 7.92
C CYS A 73 9.45 0.27 8.44
N SER A 74 10.31 0.75 7.54
CA SER A 74 11.55 1.45 7.90
C SER A 74 11.29 2.77 8.64
N VAL A 75 10.19 3.47 8.31
CA VAL A 75 9.78 4.69 9.01
C VAL A 75 9.19 4.37 10.38
N ILE A 76 8.36 3.34 10.48
CA ILE A 76 7.79 2.87 11.76
C ILE A 76 8.91 2.53 12.76
N GLY A 77 9.95 1.82 12.32
CA GLY A 77 11.10 1.51 13.15
C GLY A 77 11.86 2.74 13.68
N ARG A 78 11.70 3.92 13.06
CA ARG A 78 12.31 5.19 13.51
C ARG A 78 11.40 6.03 14.40
N ILE A 79 10.08 5.90 14.25
CA ILE A 79 9.09 6.62 15.05
C ILE A 79 9.09 6.11 16.50
N GLY A 80 9.40 4.82 16.70
CA GLY A 80 9.43 4.20 18.03
C GLY A 80 8.02 4.05 18.63
N ASN A 81 7.93 3.95 19.95
CA ASN A 81 6.66 3.74 20.68
C ASN A 81 5.87 5.05 20.92
N ASN A 82 6.10 6.09 20.13
CA ASN A 82 5.32 7.31 20.26
C ASN A 82 3.88 7.06 19.80
N THR A 83 2.93 7.78 20.39
CA THR A 83 1.47 7.67 20.16
C THR A 83 1.03 8.15 18.77
N ASP A 84 1.88 7.96 17.78
CA ASP A 84 1.73 8.51 16.44
C ASP A 84 0.86 7.56 15.63
N THR A 85 -0.15 8.13 14.97
CA THR A 85 -0.97 7.41 14.00
C THR A 85 -0.32 7.53 12.63
N LEU A 86 -0.10 6.41 11.96
CA LEU A 86 0.40 6.42 10.58
C LEU A 86 -0.78 6.26 9.62
N LYS A 87 -1.06 7.30 8.84
CA LYS A 87 -2.01 7.18 7.74
C LYS A 87 -1.29 6.70 6.49
N VAL A 88 -1.72 5.58 5.97
CA VAL A 88 -1.28 5.05 4.68
C VAL A 88 -2.39 5.23 3.65
N SER A 89 -2.01 5.39 2.39
CA SER A 89 -2.96 5.56 1.31
C SER A 89 -2.48 4.96 0.00
N LEU A 90 -3.43 4.42 -0.76
CA LEU A 90 -3.25 4.00 -2.15
C LEU A 90 -4.15 4.88 -3.02
N THR A 91 -3.55 5.61 -3.96
CA THR A 91 -4.28 6.56 -4.81
C THR A 91 -4.09 6.24 -6.29
N PHE A 92 -5.20 6.03 -7.00
CA PHE A 92 -5.22 5.85 -8.45
C PHE A 92 -5.26 7.19 -9.17
N TYR A 93 -4.62 7.25 -10.34
CA TYR A 93 -4.62 8.44 -11.20
C TYR A 93 -4.67 8.09 -12.68
N GLU A 94 -4.94 9.10 -13.51
CA GLU A 94 -4.73 9.05 -14.96
C GLU A 94 -3.53 9.91 -15.35
N LYS A 95 -2.79 9.50 -16.38
CA LYS A 95 -1.72 10.30 -16.98
C LYS A 95 -2.31 11.13 -18.11
N MET A 96 -2.50 12.43 -17.87
CA MET A 96 -3.01 13.33 -18.89
C MET A 96 -1.86 14.02 -19.63
N LYS A 97 -1.76 13.78 -20.94
CA LYS A 97 -0.91 14.57 -21.85
C LYS A 97 -1.73 15.77 -22.32
N ARG A 98 -1.44 16.97 -21.82
CA ARG A 98 -2.14 18.16 -22.31
C ARG A 98 -1.68 18.46 -23.74
N GLN A 99 -2.60 18.43 -24.71
CA GLN A 99 -2.28 18.95 -26.04
C GLN A 99 -1.92 20.44 -25.94
N GLN A 100 -0.88 20.78 -26.69
CA GLN A 100 -0.20 22.05 -26.86
C GLN A 100 -1.07 23.30 -26.59
N GLY A 101 -0.68 24.09 -25.59
CA GLY A 101 -0.92 25.54 -25.60
C GLY A 101 0.34 26.21 -26.14
N TRP A 102 0.18 27.37 -26.80
CA TRP A 102 1.21 28.18 -27.47
C TRP A 102 2.56 28.40 -26.72
N PHE A 103 2.64 28.13 -25.42
CA PHE A 103 3.90 28.14 -24.66
C PHE A 103 4.39 26.72 -24.40
N GLY A 104 5.46 26.35 -25.11
CA GLY A 104 6.03 25.00 -25.15
C GLY A 104 6.37 24.41 -23.78
N GLY A 105 5.84 23.21 -23.54
CA GLY A 105 6.19 22.34 -22.42
C GLY A 105 5.25 21.13 -22.41
N ASN A 106 5.78 19.95 -22.73
CA ASN A 106 5.03 18.70 -22.64
C ASN A 106 4.99 18.28 -21.17
N GLN A 107 4.04 18.83 -20.40
CA GLN A 107 3.90 18.52 -18.97
C GLN A 107 2.89 17.38 -18.79
N GLU A 108 3.39 16.21 -18.39
CA GLU A 108 2.55 15.09 -17.94
C GLU A 108 1.94 15.46 -16.58
N ARG A 109 0.61 15.44 -16.48
CA ARG A 109 -0.10 15.69 -15.22
C ARG A 109 -0.80 14.42 -14.76
N LYS A 110 -0.72 14.15 -13.44
CA LYS A 110 -1.48 13.09 -12.78
C LYS A 110 -2.85 13.63 -12.37
N LEU A 111 -3.92 12.98 -12.83
CA LEU A 111 -5.28 13.27 -12.42
C LEU A 111 -5.74 12.21 -11.42
N TYR A 112 -5.64 12.51 -10.13
CA TYR A 112 -6.08 11.58 -9.08
C TYR A 112 -7.61 11.52 -9.04
N TRP A 113 -8.17 10.31 -9.04
CA TRP A 113 -9.62 10.09 -9.10
C TRP A 113 -10.15 9.22 -7.96
N GLU A 114 -9.32 8.37 -7.35
CA GLU A 114 -9.73 7.52 -6.24
C GLU A 114 -8.58 7.32 -5.25
N ARG A 115 -8.88 7.37 -3.95
CA ARG A 115 -7.92 7.20 -2.85
C ARG A 115 -8.50 6.29 -1.77
N TRP A 116 -7.76 5.28 -1.37
CA TRP A 116 -8.06 4.43 -0.23
C TRP A 116 -7.14 4.80 0.92
N GLN A 117 -7.67 4.94 2.14
CA GLN A 117 -6.93 5.39 3.31
C GLN A 117 -7.14 4.43 4.48
N LEU A 118 -6.05 4.04 5.15
CA LEU A 118 -6.07 3.24 6.36
C LEU A 118 -5.17 3.92 7.40
N SER A 119 -5.62 3.97 8.65
CA SER A 119 -4.84 4.50 9.77
C SER A 119 -4.29 3.37 10.63
N LEU A 120 -2.98 3.27 10.74
CA LEU A 120 -2.31 2.33 11.63
C LEU A 120 -2.03 3.00 12.98
N ARG A 121 -2.39 2.32 14.07
CA ARG A 121 -2.12 2.74 15.45
C ARG A 121 -1.22 1.71 16.13
N PHE A 122 -0.19 2.18 16.83
CA PHE A 122 0.84 1.31 17.43
C PHE A 122 0.75 1.20 18.96
N ASN A 123 -0.30 1.75 19.59
CA ASN A 123 -0.43 1.76 21.04
C ASN A 123 -1.07 0.46 21.54
N ALA A 124 -0.25 -0.50 21.99
CA ALA A 124 -0.72 -1.70 22.69
C ALA A 124 -1.43 -1.38 24.04
N ASN A 125 -1.14 -0.22 24.66
CA ASN A 125 -1.68 0.16 25.97
C ASN A 125 -3.16 0.56 25.96
N ASP A 126 -3.75 0.87 24.80
CA ASP A 126 -5.19 1.14 24.68
C ASP A 126 -6.02 -0.13 24.45
N PHE A 127 -5.37 -1.30 24.35
CA PHE A 127 -6.06 -2.57 24.24
C PHE A 127 -6.73 -2.93 25.58
N LYS A 128 -8.01 -2.59 25.69
CA LYS A 128 -8.91 -3.20 26.67
C LYS A 128 -9.39 -4.52 26.10
N ASP A 129 -8.70 -5.59 26.45
CA ASP A 129 -9.24 -6.94 26.26
C ASP A 129 -10.63 -7.01 26.91
N PRO A 130 -11.72 -7.25 26.15
CA PRO A 130 -13.07 -7.38 26.72
C PRO A 130 -13.19 -8.59 27.67
N PHE A 131 -12.22 -9.50 27.66
CA PHE A 131 -12.12 -10.65 28.56
C PHE A 131 -11.08 -10.48 29.68
N SER A 132 -10.38 -9.34 29.75
CA SER A 132 -9.44 -9.12 30.85
C SER A 132 -10.20 -8.95 32.17
N PRO A 133 -9.80 -9.67 33.23
CA PRO A 133 -10.36 -9.45 34.55
C PRO A 133 -10.11 -7.99 34.97
N PRO A 134 -11.07 -7.33 35.65
CA PRO A 134 -10.88 -5.96 36.10
C PRO A 134 -9.65 -5.87 37.00
N PRO A 135 -8.87 -4.78 36.93
CA PRO A 135 -7.68 -4.62 37.76
C PRO A 135 -8.07 -4.68 39.23
N SER A 136 -7.68 -5.77 39.90
CA SER A 136 -7.93 -6.02 41.32
C SER A 136 -7.40 -4.86 42.16
N THR A 137 -8.32 -4.08 42.70
CA THR A 137 -8.03 -2.97 43.60
C THR A 137 -7.90 -3.54 45.02
N TYR A 138 -6.73 -4.08 45.38
CA TYR A 138 -6.32 -4.17 46.77
C TYR A 138 -4.79 -4.25 46.93
N SER A 139 -4.39 -3.79 48.10
CA SER A 139 -3.16 -3.06 48.42
C SER A 139 -2.05 -3.95 49.00
N LEU A 140 -0.81 -3.46 48.86
CA LEU A 140 0.34 -3.54 49.79
C LEU A 140 0.48 -4.75 50.75
N SER A 141 1.52 -5.56 50.55
CA SER A 141 2.44 -5.92 51.63
C SER A 141 3.77 -6.51 51.12
N HIS A 142 4.87 -5.84 51.49
CA HIS A 142 6.22 -6.34 51.82
C HIS A 142 6.66 -7.75 51.36
N SER A 143 7.74 -7.80 50.59
CA SER A 143 8.95 -8.57 50.97
C SER A 143 10.13 -8.23 50.05
N LEU A 144 11.26 -7.87 50.65
CA LEU A 144 12.57 -7.77 49.99
C LEU A 144 12.97 -9.17 49.49
N SER A 145 12.96 -9.36 48.17
CA SER A 145 13.52 -10.53 47.50
C SER A 145 14.11 -10.04 46.19
N SER A 146 15.45 -9.99 46.16
CA SER A 146 16.26 -9.79 44.97
C SER A 146 16.10 -10.99 44.03
N THR A 147 15.06 -10.94 43.22
CA THR A 147 14.94 -11.73 41.98
C THR A 147 15.26 -10.80 40.82
N PRO A 148 16.08 -11.22 39.82
CA PRO A 148 16.17 -10.50 38.56
C PRO A 148 14.77 -10.45 37.98
N TYR A 149 14.21 -9.24 37.85
CA TYR A 149 12.89 -9.04 37.27
C TYR A 149 12.83 -9.80 35.92
N PRO A 150 11.81 -10.64 35.67
CA PRO A 150 11.51 -11.02 34.30
C PRO A 150 11.26 -9.73 33.52
N PRO A 151 11.64 -9.66 32.21
CA PRO A 151 11.28 -8.52 31.39
C PRO A 151 9.79 -8.26 31.56
N VAL A 152 9.41 -7.00 31.78
CA VAL A 152 8.00 -6.60 31.78
C VAL A 152 7.47 -6.98 30.40
N GLU A 153 6.72 -8.08 30.32
CA GLU A 153 6.04 -8.50 29.09
C GLU A 153 5.03 -7.40 28.77
N VAL A 154 5.32 -6.63 27.72
CA VAL A 154 4.37 -5.71 27.13
C VAL A 154 3.20 -6.56 26.65
N PRO A 155 1.94 -6.26 27.02
CA PRO A 155 0.80 -7.00 26.50
C PRO A 155 0.81 -6.92 24.97
N SER A 156 1.09 -8.03 24.30
CA SER A 156 0.97 -8.15 22.85
C SER A 156 -0.51 -8.18 22.49
N LEU A 157 -0.90 -7.49 21.42
CA LEU A 157 -2.26 -7.60 20.89
C LEU A 157 -2.54 -9.06 20.50
N PRO A 158 -3.67 -9.66 20.89
CA PRO A 158 -4.03 -11.01 20.46
C PRO A 158 -4.16 -11.06 18.93
N SER A 159 -3.46 -12.00 18.27
CA SER A 159 -3.44 -12.09 16.80
C SER A 159 -4.84 -12.20 16.18
N HIS A 160 -5.77 -12.90 16.85
CA HIS A 160 -7.16 -13.06 16.38
C HIS A 160 -7.94 -11.74 16.28
N TYR A 161 -7.61 -10.74 17.11
CA TYR A 161 -8.28 -9.43 17.07
C TYR A 161 -7.80 -8.60 15.87
N ILE A 162 -6.53 -8.75 15.49
CA ILE A 162 -5.98 -8.10 14.30
C ILE A 162 -6.53 -8.79 13.05
N GLU A 163 -6.61 -10.12 13.07
CA GLU A 163 -7.23 -10.93 12.02
C GLU A 163 -8.66 -10.48 11.69
N GLU A 164 -9.55 -10.42 12.69
CA GLU A 164 -10.93 -9.97 12.52
C GLU A 164 -11.00 -8.55 11.91
N GLN A 165 -10.16 -7.62 12.37
CA GLN A 165 -10.09 -6.27 11.79
C GLN A 165 -9.58 -6.27 10.34
N VAL A 166 -8.61 -7.14 10.01
CA VAL A 166 -8.13 -7.26 8.63
C VAL A 166 -9.25 -7.78 7.74
N GLU A 167 -9.98 -8.81 8.16
CA GLU A 167 -11.13 -9.35 7.41
C GLU A 167 -12.20 -8.28 7.16
N ASP A 168 -12.57 -7.52 8.19
CA ASP A 168 -13.53 -6.41 8.08
C ASP A 168 -13.05 -5.35 7.07
N ILE A 169 -11.77 -5.00 7.09
CA ILE A 169 -11.17 -4.06 6.14
C ILE A 169 -11.25 -4.62 4.71
N LEU A 170 -10.92 -5.91 4.50
CA LEU A 170 -10.97 -6.54 3.18
C LEU A 170 -12.41 -6.60 2.65
N ALA A 171 -13.39 -6.93 3.50
CA ALA A 171 -14.80 -6.92 3.17
C ALA A 171 -15.30 -5.51 2.83
N SER A 172 -14.84 -4.50 3.57
CA SER A 172 -15.14 -3.09 3.29
C SER A 172 -14.60 -2.66 1.92
N ILE A 173 -13.37 -3.05 1.57
CA ILE A 173 -12.79 -2.80 0.24
C ILE A 173 -13.68 -3.39 -0.86
N ALA A 174 -14.05 -4.67 -0.74
CA ALA A 174 -14.91 -5.33 -1.73
C ALA A 174 -16.28 -4.64 -1.87
N THR A 175 -16.87 -4.23 -0.75
CA THR A 175 -18.16 -3.54 -0.71
C THR A 175 -18.08 -2.17 -1.41
N HIS A 176 -17.10 -1.35 -1.07
CA HIS A 176 -16.88 -0.04 -1.68
C HIS A 176 -16.52 -0.16 -3.17
N ALA A 177 -15.71 -1.17 -3.52
CA ALA A 177 -15.36 -1.46 -4.89
C ALA A 177 -16.58 -1.79 -5.75
N MET A 178 -17.45 -2.67 -5.26
CA MET A 178 -18.66 -3.10 -5.96
C MET A 178 -19.65 -1.94 -6.15
N ALA A 179 -19.87 -1.13 -5.11
CA ALA A 179 -20.80 0.00 -5.14
C ALA A 179 -20.44 1.05 -6.21
N LYS A 180 -19.21 1.04 -6.72
CA LYS A 180 -18.66 2.07 -7.61
C LYS A 180 -18.16 1.53 -8.96
N LYS A 181 -18.50 0.29 -9.30
CA LYS A 181 -18.08 -0.35 -10.56
C LYS A 181 -18.44 0.47 -11.81
N ASP A 182 -19.52 1.25 -11.77
CA ASP A 182 -20.04 2.01 -12.92
C ASP A 182 -19.42 3.42 -13.06
N HIS A 183 -18.53 3.82 -12.14
CA HIS A 183 -17.91 5.16 -12.10
C HIS A 183 -16.40 5.16 -12.38
N LEU A 184 -15.87 4.06 -12.91
CA LEU A 184 -14.46 3.97 -13.28
C LEU A 184 -14.15 4.87 -14.50
N PRO A 185 -12.97 5.52 -14.53
CA PRO A 185 -12.56 6.29 -15.69
C PRO A 185 -12.41 5.40 -16.93
N PRO A 186 -12.56 5.96 -18.14
CA PRO A 186 -12.40 5.21 -19.38
C PRO A 186 -10.97 4.67 -19.48
N VAL A 187 -10.83 3.38 -19.78
CA VAL A 187 -9.54 2.77 -20.06
C VAL A 187 -9.05 3.31 -21.41
N GLY A 188 -8.02 4.16 -21.40
CA GLY A 188 -7.42 4.68 -22.63
C GLY A 188 -6.77 3.58 -23.48
N ASP A 189 -6.41 3.91 -24.74
CA ASP A 189 -5.86 2.99 -25.76
C ASP A 189 -4.45 2.40 -25.45
N CYS A 190 -4.04 2.37 -24.19
CA CYS A 190 -2.72 1.89 -23.80
C CYS A 190 -2.64 0.36 -23.85
N VAL A 191 -1.54 -0.12 -24.44
CA VAL A 191 -1.07 -1.51 -24.35
C VAL A 191 -0.82 -1.85 -22.87
N SER A 192 -1.84 -2.48 -22.27
CA SER A 192 -1.81 -3.43 -21.14
C SER A 192 -1.01 -3.11 -19.87
N PRO A 193 -1.22 -2.01 -19.14
CA PRO A 193 -1.02 -2.07 -17.71
C PRO A 193 -2.17 -2.89 -17.07
N LEU A 194 -1.82 -3.80 -16.16
CA LEU A 194 -2.76 -4.66 -15.43
C LEU A 194 -3.77 -3.87 -14.57
N THR A 195 -3.45 -2.62 -14.22
CA THR A 195 -4.28 -1.75 -13.37
C THR A 195 -4.05 -0.29 -13.75
N PHE A 196 -4.94 0.60 -13.34
CA PHE A 196 -4.70 2.04 -13.41
C PHE A 196 -3.41 2.40 -12.67
N PRO A 197 -2.64 3.40 -13.13
CA PRO A 197 -1.43 3.77 -12.43
C PRO A 197 -1.79 4.31 -11.05
N PHE A 198 -1.04 3.88 -10.03
CA PHE A 198 -1.29 4.19 -8.63
C PHE A 198 -0.04 4.70 -7.92
N GLU A 199 -0.25 5.30 -6.75
CA GLU A 199 0.79 5.75 -5.85
C GLU A 199 0.43 5.36 -4.41
N ILE A 200 1.38 4.74 -3.71
CA ILE A 200 1.28 4.47 -2.27
C ILE A 200 2.03 5.59 -1.54
N SER A 201 1.34 6.24 -0.60
CA SER A 201 1.89 7.32 0.21
C SER A 201 1.49 7.19 1.68
N PHE A 202 2.31 7.73 2.58
CA PHE A 202 2.03 7.70 4.01
C PHE A 202 2.35 9.05 4.67
N SER A 203 1.70 9.32 5.80
CA SER A 203 1.94 10.48 6.65
C SER A 203 1.78 10.12 8.11
N VAL A 204 2.65 10.67 8.96
CA VAL A 204 2.61 10.50 10.41
C VAL A 204 1.79 11.63 11.01
N GLU A 205 0.78 11.30 11.82
CA GLU A 205 -0.04 12.23 12.57
C GLU A 205 0.13 11.99 14.08
N GLY A 206 0.80 12.91 14.78
CA GLY A 206 1.08 12.83 16.23
C GLY A 206 2.38 13.55 16.64
N GLY A 207 2.37 14.19 17.82
CA GLY A 207 3.55 14.65 18.59
C GLY A 207 4.59 15.61 17.95
N ALA A 208 4.38 16.93 18.04
CA ALA A 208 5.37 18.04 17.94
C ALA A 208 6.36 18.12 16.75
N ARG A 209 6.43 17.15 15.85
CA ARG A 209 7.29 17.18 14.66
C ARG A 209 6.45 16.81 13.45
N THR A 210 5.86 17.82 12.83
CA THR A 210 5.23 17.73 11.51
C THR A 210 6.31 17.38 10.48
N VAL A 211 6.63 16.10 10.34
CA VAL A 211 7.51 15.62 9.27
C VAL A 211 6.66 15.51 8.02
N GLY A 212 6.93 16.42 7.08
CA GLY A 212 6.15 16.63 5.88
C GLY A 212 5.94 15.35 5.07
N ARG A 213 4.83 15.35 4.32
CA ARG A 213 4.46 14.41 3.27
C ARG A 213 5.69 13.96 2.45
N LEU A 214 6.22 12.78 2.75
CA LEU A 214 7.29 12.16 1.96
C LEU A 214 6.69 11.44 0.74
N SER A 215 6.08 12.21 -0.17
CA SER A 215 5.81 11.73 -1.53
C SER A 215 7.14 11.73 -2.30
N ILE A 216 7.95 10.71 -2.07
CA ILE A 216 9.15 10.43 -2.87
C ILE A 216 8.66 9.74 -4.16
N PRO A 217 8.89 10.31 -5.35
CA PRO A 217 8.54 9.67 -6.60
C PRO A 217 9.31 8.36 -6.77
N LEU A 218 8.68 7.35 -7.35
CA LEU A 218 9.36 6.15 -7.83
C LEU A 218 10.56 6.59 -8.71
N PRO A 219 11.76 6.01 -8.57
CA PRO A 219 12.85 6.30 -9.51
C PRO A 219 12.39 5.93 -10.92
N SER A 220 12.30 6.94 -11.78
CA SER A 220 11.90 6.86 -13.20
C SER A 220 12.92 6.12 -14.08
N SER A 221 13.88 5.41 -13.49
CA SER A 221 15.02 4.81 -14.20
C SER A 221 14.79 3.39 -14.71
N LEU A 222 13.67 2.73 -14.38
CA LEU A 222 13.44 1.34 -14.81
C LEU A 222 12.49 1.18 -16.01
N THR A 223 11.67 2.18 -16.35
CA THR A 223 10.77 2.09 -17.52
C THR A 223 11.41 2.57 -18.83
N ASN A 224 12.43 3.44 -18.76
CA ASN A 224 13.03 4.03 -19.97
C ASN A 224 14.09 3.14 -20.66
N SER A 225 14.55 2.07 -19.99
CA SER A 225 15.63 1.23 -20.51
C SER A 225 15.14 0.23 -21.58
N ILE A 226 13.90 -0.24 -21.47
CA ILE A 226 13.36 -1.27 -22.38
C ILE A 226 12.80 -0.65 -23.66
N GLU A 227 12.04 0.45 -23.57
CA GLU A 227 11.53 1.15 -24.77
C GLU A 227 12.65 1.75 -25.62
N GLY A 228 13.68 2.31 -24.98
CA GLY A 228 14.88 2.82 -25.66
C GLY A 228 15.66 1.72 -26.38
N GLY A 229 15.82 0.55 -25.73
CA GLY A 229 16.49 -0.61 -26.33
C GLY A 229 15.72 -1.21 -27.52
N VAL A 230 14.38 -1.28 -27.43
CA VAL A 230 13.53 -1.80 -28.51
C VAL A 230 13.48 -0.85 -29.70
N GLN A 231 13.45 0.47 -29.48
CA GLN A 231 13.55 1.45 -30.57
C GLN A 231 14.94 1.45 -31.23
N ALA A 232 16.02 1.32 -30.46
CA ALA A 232 17.38 1.21 -30.99
C ALA A 232 17.55 -0.05 -31.86
N MET A 233 17.02 -1.20 -31.41
CA MET A 233 17.03 -2.45 -32.20
C MET A 233 16.20 -2.35 -33.47
N ARG A 234 15.01 -1.73 -33.44
CA ARG A 234 14.21 -1.51 -34.65
C ARG A 234 14.92 -0.61 -35.66
N LYS A 235 15.65 0.39 -35.19
CA LYS A 235 16.43 1.30 -36.05
C LYS A 235 17.67 0.65 -36.66
N LEU A 236 18.26 -0.32 -35.97
CA LEU A 236 19.35 -1.17 -36.47
C LEU A 236 18.86 -2.17 -37.52
N LEU A 237 17.72 -2.82 -37.28
CA LEU A 237 17.12 -3.77 -38.24
C LEU A 237 16.61 -3.09 -39.52
N ALA A 238 16.17 -1.84 -39.43
CA ALA A 238 15.73 -1.05 -40.60
C ALA A 238 16.90 -0.53 -41.48
N GLN A 239 18.15 -0.61 -41.01
CA GLN A 239 19.35 -0.19 -41.74
C GLN A 239 20.14 -1.38 -42.32
N ALA A 240 19.70 -2.62 -42.08
CA ALA A 240 20.33 -3.79 -42.66
C ALA A 240 20.07 -3.82 -44.18
N PRO A 241 21.12 -3.96 -45.03
CA PRO A 241 20.93 -4.10 -46.46
C PRO A 241 20.17 -5.40 -46.78
N PRO A 242 19.30 -5.41 -47.80
CA PRO A 242 18.57 -6.62 -48.18
C PRO A 242 19.54 -7.73 -48.59
N PRO A 243 19.20 -9.01 -48.33
CA PRO A 243 20.05 -10.13 -48.72
C PRO A 243 20.21 -10.16 -50.25
N PRO A 244 21.37 -10.59 -50.76
CA PRO A 244 21.61 -10.65 -52.20
C PRO A 244 20.66 -11.66 -52.84
N ASN A 245 20.05 -11.26 -53.96
CA ASN A 245 19.23 -12.14 -54.78
C ASN A 245 20.09 -13.29 -55.29
N ILE A 246 19.81 -14.51 -54.82
CA ILE A 246 20.34 -15.73 -55.40
C ILE A 246 19.44 -16.06 -56.60
N LEU A 247 20.00 -15.92 -57.81
CA LEU A 247 19.46 -16.50 -59.04
C LEU A 247 19.87 -17.97 -59.14
#